data_AF-A0A432V6W7-F1
#
_entry.id   AF-A0A432V6W7-F1
#
_cell.length_a   1.000
_cell.length_b   1.000
_cell.length_c   1.000
_cell.angle_alpha   90.00
_cell.angle_beta   90.00
_cell.angle_gamma   90.00
#
_symmetry.space_group_name_H-M   'P 1'
#
loop_
_entity.id
_entity.type
_entity.pdbx_description
1 polymer ?
#
loop_
_entity_poly.entity_id
_entity_poly.type
_entity_poly.pdbx_seq_one_letter_code
_entity_poly.pdbx_strand_id
1 'polypeptide(L)'
;MTARPDFSPAMLAFFLRARAHHAHACKPARCGMQATVKRLKAEWRRLAKLTINQIDLAWMGRLNRAEPRAALWAVLGQFPADHGFLLSDDGGQQRG
;
A
#
# COMPACT_ATOMS: atom_id res chain seq x y z
N MET A 1 3.46 -23.74 12.18
CA MET A 1 4.39 -22.65 11.79
C MET A 1 3.55 -21.45 11.39
N THR A 2 3.49 -20.41 12.22
CA THR A 2 2.75 -19.19 11.86
C THR A 2 3.57 -18.39 10.85
N ALA A 3 3.04 -18.20 9.64
CA ALA A 3 3.69 -17.41 8.61
C ALA A 3 3.96 -15.99 9.15
N ARG A 4 5.19 -15.50 8.98
CA ARG A 4 5.59 -14.16 9.38
C ARG A 4 4.85 -13.14 8.48
N PRO A 5 4.10 -12.17 9.03
CA PRO A 5 3.54 -11.07 8.24
C PRO A 5 4.62 -10.34 7.44
N ASP A 6 4.34 -10.04 6.17
CA ASP A 6 5.25 -9.33 5.28
C ASP A 6 4.71 -7.93 4.96
N PHE A 7 5.39 -6.89 5.47
CA PHE A 7 5.10 -5.48 5.20
C PHE A 7 6.12 -4.85 4.23
N SER A 8 6.79 -5.66 3.41
CA SER A 8 7.71 -5.20 2.38
C SER A 8 7.05 -4.29 1.34
N PRO A 9 7.82 -3.43 0.65
CA PRO A 9 7.31 -2.61 -0.47
C PRO A 9 6.64 -3.44 -1.57
N ALA A 10 7.17 -4.64 -1.85
CA ALA A 10 6.60 -5.55 -2.85
C ALA A 10 5.22 -6.07 -2.41
N MET A 11 5.06 -6.45 -1.14
CA MET A 11 3.78 -6.90 -0.60
C MET A 11 2.74 -5.78 -0.59
N LEU A 12 3.16 -4.57 -0.24
CA LEU A 12 2.29 -3.39 -0.31
C LEU A 12 1.79 -3.16 -1.74
N ALA A 13 2.67 -3.22 -2.75
CA ALA A 13 2.27 -3.08 -4.14
C ALA A 13 1.25 -4.15 -4.58
N PHE A 14 1.44 -5.40 -4.13
CA PHE A 14 0.51 -6.49 -4.37
C PHE A 14 -0.88 -6.19 -3.79
N PHE A 15 -0.96 -5.77 -2.52
CA PHE A 15 -2.23 -5.43 -1.87
C PHE A 15 -2.94 -4.25 -2.55
N LEU A 16 -2.20 -3.22 -2.96
CA LEU A 16 -2.77 -2.07 -3.69
C LEU A 16 -3.39 -2.52 -5.01
N ARG A 17 -2.70 -3.37 -5.78
CA ARG A 17 -3.21 -3.90 -7.05
C ARG A 17 -4.43 -4.77 -6.82
N ALA A 18 -4.39 -5.67 -5.83
CA ALA A 18 -5.52 -6.51 -5.46
C ALA A 18 -6.75 -5.67 -5.09
N ARG A 19 -6.57 -4.61 -4.30
CA ARG A 19 -7.66 -3.69 -3.92
C ARG A 19 -8.21 -2.92 -5.10
N ALA A 20 -7.36 -2.54 -6.07
CA ALA A 20 -7.81 -1.93 -7.31
C ALA A 20 -8.63 -2.90 -8.18
N HIS A 21 -8.20 -4.15 -8.31
CA HIS A 21 -8.94 -5.18 -9.03
C HIS A 21 -10.29 -5.47 -8.36
N HIS A 22 -10.29 -5.63 -7.04
CA HIS A 22 -11.51 -5.85 -6.28
C HIS A 22 -12.50 -4.69 -6.43
N ALA A 23 -12.03 -3.44 -6.25
CA ALA A 23 -12.86 -2.26 -6.44
C ALA A 23 -13.43 -2.15 -7.87
N HIS A 24 -12.64 -2.54 -8.88
CA HIS A 24 -13.11 -2.56 -10.27
C HIS A 24 -14.17 -3.64 -10.50
N ALA A 25 -13.96 -4.85 -9.96
CA ALA A 25 -14.92 -5.93 -10.06
C ALA A 25 -16.25 -5.60 -9.36
N CYS A 26 -16.21 -4.96 -8.18
CA CYS A 26 -17.41 -4.57 -7.45
C CYS A 26 -18.15 -3.39 -8.09
N LYS A 27 -17.40 -2.40 -8.62
CA LYS A 27 -17.98 -1.21 -9.25
C LYS A 27 -17.07 -0.73 -10.38
N PRO A 28 -17.24 -1.27 -11.60
CA PRO A 28 -16.37 -0.92 -12.71
C PRO A 28 -16.54 0.55 -13.08
N ALA A 29 -15.42 1.24 -13.30
CA ALA A 29 -15.45 2.57 -13.86
C ALA A 29 -15.84 2.49 -15.34
N ARG A 30 -16.61 3.47 -15.83
CA ARG A 30 -17.03 3.56 -17.25
C ARG A 30 -15.85 3.51 -18.22
N CYS A 31 -14.71 4.08 -17.84
CA CYS A 31 -13.49 4.13 -18.65
C CYS A 31 -12.49 3.01 -18.30
N GLY A 32 -12.96 1.90 -17.73
CA GLY A 32 -12.16 0.69 -17.48
C GLY A 32 -11.26 0.73 -16.25
N MET A 33 -10.37 -0.26 -16.16
CA MET A 33 -9.50 -0.50 -15.01
C MET A 33 -8.60 0.69 -14.67
N GLN A 34 -8.01 1.34 -15.68
CA GLN A 34 -7.10 2.48 -15.47
C GLN A 34 -7.76 3.66 -14.75
N ALA A 35 -9.03 3.95 -15.07
CA ALA A 35 -9.79 4.99 -14.37
C ALA A 35 -10.05 4.62 -12.91
N THR A 36 -10.25 3.34 -12.61
CA THR A 36 -10.39 2.83 -11.24
C THR A 36 -9.09 3.00 -10.46
N VAL A 37 -7.96 2.61 -11.05
CA VAL A 37 -6.62 2.78 -10.45
C VAL A 37 -6.33 4.26 -10.19
N LYS A 38 -6.59 5.14 -11.15
CA LYS A 38 -6.38 6.59 -10.99
C LYS A 38 -7.19 7.16 -9.82
N ARG A 39 -8.46 6.77 -9.70
CA ARG A 39 -9.33 7.18 -8.58
C ARG A 39 -8.77 6.71 -7.23
N LEU A 40 -8.41 5.43 -7.13
CA LEU A 40 -7.89 4.86 -5.88
C LEU A 40 -6.54 5.44 -5.49
N LYS A 41 -5.63 5.66 -6.44
CA LYS A 41 -4.36 6.35 -6.17
C LYS A 41 -4.60 7.75 -5.59
N ALA A 42 -5.56 8.50 -6.14
CA ALA A 42 -5.91 9.82 -5.62
C ALA A 42 -6.51 9.75 -4.20
N GLU A 43 -7.33 8.74 -3.94
CA GLU A 43 -7.91 8.48 -2.62
C GLU A 43 -6.85 8.11 -1.59
N TRP A 44 -6.00 7.12 -1.88
CA TRP A 44 -4.90 6.72 -0.99
C TRP A 44 -3.92 7.85 -0.73
N ARG A 45 -3.60 8.64 -1.76
CA ARG A 45 -2.77 9.85 -1.61
C ARG A 45 -3.34 10.79 -0.55
N ARG A 46 -4.64 11.09 -0.65
CA ARG A 46 -5.35 11.98 0.27
C ARG A 46 -5.39 11.41 1.69
N LEU A 47 -5.69 10.11 1.83
CA LEU A 47 -5.83 9.45 3.13
C LEU A 47 -4.49 9.27 3.84
N ALA A 48 -3.46 8.84 3.12
CA ALA A 48 -2.11 8.64 3.66
C ALA A 48 -1.27 9.93 3.71
N LYS A 49 -1.81 11.06 3.23
CA LYS A 49 -1.12 12.36 3.13
C LYS A 49 0.22 12.29 2.38
N LEU A 50 0.28 11.47 1.34
CA LEU A 50 1.49 11.25 0.54
C LEU A 50 1.54 12.13 -0.71
N THR A 51 2.73 12.25 -1.28
CA THR A 51 2.93 12.86 -2.61
C THR A 51 2.52 11.90 -3.72
N ILE A 52 2.32 12.43 -4.93
CA ILE A 52 2.06 11.61 -6.13
C ILE A 52 3.22 10.62 -6.36
N ASN A 53 4.47 11.09 -6.22
CA ASN A 53 5.67 10.27 -6.42
C ASN A 53 5.73 9.11 -5.43
N GLN A 54 5.38 9.32 -4.16
CA GLN A 54 5.34 8.25 -3.15
C GLN A 54 4.28 7.19 -3.47
N ILE A 55 3.11 7.60 -3.96
CA ILE A 55 2.05 6.67 -4.38
C ILE A 55 2.48 5.87 -5.61
N ASP A 56 3.16 6.49 -6.56
CA ASP A 56 3.69 5.78 -7.72
C ASP A 56 4.82 4.81 -7.34
N LEU A 57 5.72 5.21 -6.44
CA LEU A 57 6.72 4.31 -5.85
C LEU A 57 6.05 3.12 -5.15
N ALA A 58 5.00 3.35 -4.36
CA ALA A 58 4.26 2.27 -3.70
C ALA A 58 3.61 1.32 -4.71
N TRP A 59 3.01 1.86 -5.78
CA TRP A 59 2.40 1.08 -6.85
C TRP A 59 3.43 0.20 -7.61
N MET A 60 4.67 0.69 -7.71
CA MET A 60 5.80 -0.02 -8.32
C MET A 60 6.53 -0.96 -7.33
N GLY A 61 6.17 -0.98 -6.05
CA GLY A 61 6.83 -1.78 -5.02
C GLY A 61 8.21 -1.25 -4.61
N ARG A 62 8.39 0.08 -4.66
CA ARG A 62 9.66 0.79 -4.41
C ARG A 62 9.56 1.85 -3.31
N LEU A 63 8.47 1.88 -2.54
CA LEU A 63 8.31 2.80 -1.42
C LEU A 63 9.02 2.25 -0.17
N ASN A 64 10.33 2.48 -0.06
CA ASN A 64 11.16 1.90 0.99
C ASN A 64 11.00 2.60 2.35
N ARG A 65 10.89 3.93 2.34
CA ARG A 65 10.81 4.77 3.54
C ARG A 65 9.71 4.30 4.49
N ALA A 66 10.08 4.14 5.75
CA ALA A 66 9.27 3.49 6.77
C ALA A 66 7.95 4.24 7.01
N GLU A 67 8.03 5.55 7.25
CA GLU A 67 6.87 6.38 7.61
C GLU A 67 5.81 6.44 6.49
N PRO A 68 6.16 6.74 5.22
CA PRO A 68 5.20 6.69 4.11
C PRO A 68 4.56 5.31 3.91
N ARG A 69 5.34 4.25 4.10
CA ARG A 69 4.89 2.86 3.96
C ARG A 69 3.92 2.48 5.08
N ALA A 70 4.21 2.85 6.32
CA ALA A 70 3.32 2.65 7.45
C ALA A 70 2.00 3.41 7.26
N ALA A 71 2.04 4.66 6.80
CA ALA A 71 0.85 5.45 6.51
C ALA A 71 -0.04 4.78 5.45
N LEU A 72 0.55 4.18 4.42
CA LEU A 72 -0.22 3.50 3.37
C LEU A 72 -0.79 2.15 3.84
N TRP A 73 -0.06 1.39 4.66
CA TRP A 73 -0.60 0.21 5.32
C TRP A 73 -1.80 0.56 6.23
N ALA A 74 -1.72 1.67 6.97
CA ALA A 74 -2.83 2.13 7.80
C ALA A 74 -4.10 2.43 6.99
N VAL A 75 -3.96 3.01 5.79
CA VAL A 75 -5.09 3.20 4.86
C VAL A 75 -5.71 1.87 4.41
N LEU A 76 -4.92 0.81 4.36
CA LEU A 76 -5.38 -0.55 4.08
C LEU A 76 -5.95 -1.26 5.33
N GLY A 77 -5.97 -0.59 6.47
CA GLY A 77 -6.43 -1.14 7.76
C GLY A 77 -5.45 -2.11 8.38
N GLN A 78 -4.16 -2.02 8.04
CA GLN A 78 -3.10 -2.86 8.61
C GLN A 78 -2.07 -1.95 9.29
N PHE A 79 -1.67 -2.32 10.51
CA PHE A 79 -0.70 -1.55 11.28
C PHE A 79 0.47 -2.47 11.63
N PRO A 80 1.65 -2.31 10.99
CA PRO A 80 2.80 -3.18 11.26
C PRO A 80 3.16 -3.28 12.75
N ALA A 81 2.98 -2.19 13.50
CA ALA A 81 3.20 -2.14 14.94
C ALA A 81 2.28 -3.08 15.74
N ASP A 82 1.02 -3.24 15.34
CA ASP A 82 0.07 -4.17 15.97
C ASP A 82 0.51 -5.64 15.81
N HIS A 83 1.39 -5.90 14.84
CA HIS A 83 2.00 -7.20 14.58
C HIS A 83 3.43 -7.31 15.17
N GLY A 84 3.89 -6.33 15.94
CA GLY A 84 5.23 -6.30 16.53
C GLY A 84 6.33 -6.05 15.50
N PHE A 85 6.03 -5.34 14.40
CA PHE A 85 7.03 -4.98 13.39
C PHE A 85 7.31 -3.48 13.34
N LEU A 86 8.60 -3.15 13.32
CA LEU A 86 9.13 -1.84 13.00
C LEU A 86 9.60 -1.83 11.54
N LEU A 87 9.18 -0.83 10.78
CA LEU A 87 9.61 -0.65 9.40
C LEU A 87 10.92 0.14 9.36
N SER A 88 11.82 -0.25 8.46
CA SER A 88 13.09 0.44 8.22
C SER A 88 13.08 1.19 6.89
N ASP A 89 13.93 2.20 6.78
CA ASP A 89 13.97 3.10 5.61
C ASP A 89 14.60 2.49 4.35
N ASP A 90 15.25 1.35 4.48
CA ASP A 90 15.81 0.52 3.41
C ASP A 90 14.77 -0.42 2.77
N GLY A 91 13.52 -0.39 3.23
CA GLY A 91 12.44 -1.28 2.76
C GLY A 91 12.31 -2.58 3.57
N GLY A 92 13.15 -2.75 4.59
CA GLY A 92 13.06 -3.89 5.51
C GLY A 92 11.95 -3.77 6.56
N GLN A 93 11.91 -4.78 7.43
CA GLN A 93 11.10 -4.82 8.65
C GLN A 93 11.81 -5.67 9.71
N GLN A 94 11.77 -5.23 10.96
CA GLN A 94 12.37 -5.91 12.11
C GLN A 94 11.31 -6.19 13.16
N ARG A 95 11.47 -7.27 13.93
CA ARG A 95 10.63 -7.48 15.12
C ARG A 95 11.04 -6.45 16.17
N GLY A 96 10.04 -5.69 16.63
CA GLY A 96 10.17 -4.79 17.78
C GLY A 96 10.02 -5.55 19.10
#